data_AF-A0A0R0K1V8-F1
#
_entry.id   AF-A0A0R0K1V8-F1
#
_cell.length_a   1.000
_cell.length_b   1.000
_cell.length_c   1.000
_cell.angle_alpha   90.00
_cell.angle_beta   90.00
_cell.angle_gamma   90.00
#
_symmetry.space_group_name_H-M   'P 1'
#
loop_
_entity.id
_entity.type
_entity.pdbx_description
1 polymer ?
#
loop_
_entity_poly.entity_id
_entity_poly.type
_entity_poly.pdbx_seq_one_letter_code
_entity_poly.pdbx_strand_id
1 'polypeptide(L)'
;MLPKSSECPPEQKPLAVFGHPFSLFSLNRTEMDKEGDDVNSVGQSSSLDTVEVEGYQVRPELESIVRKFLVKHGDIFQNCMVSTMIFHSMLLEMICDIISDLQDNNLYEITEDKLHSMITVANDMKVNIECLHLKLKEILEAKQTLDQYAKLEEKKHISKKIVETVKRLLDSKMKM
;
A
#
# COMPACT_ATOMS: atom_id res chain seq x y z
N MET A 1 48.44 -1.71 -34.66
CA MET A 1 48.55 -0.34 -34.10
C MET A 1 47.14 0.18 -33.85
N LEU A 2 46.86 0.49 -32.58
CA LEU A 2 45.78 1.30 -31.99
C LEU A 2 44.30 0.92 -32.27
N PRO A 3 43.58 0.39 -31.26
CA PRO A 3 42.12 0.42 -31.18
C PRO A 3 41.64 1.73 -30.53
N LYS A 4 40.52 2.31 -31.00
CA LYS A 4 39.87 3.45 -30.34
C LYS A 4 38.77 2.96 -29.38
N SER A 5 39.07 3.23 -28.12
CA SER A 5 38.29 3.47 -26.90
C SER A 5 36.77 3.32 -26.89
N SER A 6 36.36 2.58 -25.87
CA SER A 6 35.05 2.46 -25.23
C SER A 6 34.48 3.78 -24.70
N GLU A 7 33.19 3.99 -24.91
CA GLU A 7 32.37 4.96 -24.18
C GLU A 7 31.42 4.20 -23.24
N CYS A 8 31.61 4.36 -21.92
CA CYS A 8 30.65 3.96 -20.89
C CYS A 8 29.59 5.06 -20.76
N PRO A 9 28.27 4.73 -20.68
CA PRO A 9 27.26 5.71 -20.34
C PRO A 9 27.30 6.07 -18.85
N PRO A 10 26.86 7.29 -18.47
CA PRO A 10 27.06 7.85 -17.15
C PRO A 10 26.11 7.26 -16.10
N GLU A 11 26.61 7.28 -14.86
CA GLU A 11 25.95 6.88 -13.60
C GLU A 11 24.48 7.33 -13.51
N GLN A 12 23.61 6.37 -13.20
CA GLN A 12 22.23 6.64 -12.78
C GLN A 12 22.27 7.28 -11.37
N LYS A 13 21.85 8.54 -11.29
CA LYS A 13 21.61 9.27 -10.05
C LYS A 13 20.65 8.51 -9.13
N PRO A 14 20.80 8.63 -7.79
CA PRO A 14 19.86 7.99 -6.87
C PRO A 14 18.47 8.60 -7.04
N LEU A 15 17.46 7.73 -7.11
CA LEU A 15 16.05 8.10 -7.08
C LEU A 15 15.80 8.96 -5.83
N ALA A 16 15.42 10.21 -6.08
CA ALA A 16 14.91 11.09 -5.04
C ALA A 16 13.67 10.42 -4.42
N VAL A 17 13.77 10.06 -3.14
CA VAL A 17 12.67 9.56 -2.32
C VAL A 17 11.58 10.62 -2.33
N PHE A 18 10.51 10.34 -3.07
CA PHE A 18 9.30 11.14 -3.06
C PHE A 18 8.59 10.90 -1.73
N GLY A 19 8.39 11.98 -0.97
CA GLY A 19 7.94 11.95 0.42
C GLY A 19 6.61 11.21 0.59
N HIS A 20 6.66 10.11 1.32
CA HIS A 20 5.49 9.49 1.92
C HIS A 20 5.29 10.10 3.32
N PRO A 21 4.10 10.60 3.66
CA PRO A 21 3.77 10.91 5.05
C PRO A 21 3.38 9.59 5.73
N PHE A 22 4.37 8.74 5.99
CA PHE A 22 4.26 7.79 7.09
C PHE A 22 5.09 8.38 8.22
N SER A 23 4.38 8.87 9.23
CA SER A 23 4.99 9.21 10.52
C SER A 23 5.58 7.91 11.09
N LEU A 24 6.84 7.64 10.75
CA LEU A 24 7.70 6.80 11.56
C LEU A 24 7.83 7.53 12.89
N PHE A 25 6.88 7.31 13.79
CA PHE A 25 7.00 7.77 15.16
C PHE A 25 8.22 7.07 15.77
N SER A 26 9.34 7.78 15.72
CA SER A 26 10.51 7.71 16.60
C SER A 26 10.95 6.30 17.01
N LEU A 27 11.65 5.59 16.11
CA LEU A 27 12.63 4.59 16.53
C LEU A 27 13.75 5.28 17.32
N ASN A 28 13.53 5.46 18.62
CA ASN A 28 14.51 5.92 19.59
C ASN A 28 14.49 4.96 20.79
N ARG A 29 15.10 3.77 20.68
CA ARG A 29 15.87 3.18 21.79
C ARG A 29 16.74 1.99 21.38
N THR A 30 18.04 2.24 21.40
CA THR A 30 19.15 1.44 21.91
C THR A 30 18.87 -0.01 22.36
N GLU A 31 19.24 -0.99 21.54
CA GLU A 31 19.63 -2.34 21.98
C GLU A 31 20.87 -2.78 21.18
N MET A 32 22.04 -2.32 21.61
CA MET A 32 23.34 -2.91 21.28
C MET A 32 24.17 -2.87 22.57
N ASP A 33 24.51 -4.06 23.04
CA ASP A 33 25.60 -4.41 23.95
C ASP A 33 25.59 -3.82 25.38
N LYS A 34 25.11 -4.64 26.33
CA LYS A 34 25.32 -4.46 27.78
C LYS A 34 25.98 -5.73 28.34
N GLU A 35 27.30 -5.80 28.22
CA GLU A 35 28.17 -6.47 29.18
C GLU A 35 28.76 -5.38 30.08
N GLY A 36 28.53 -5.46 31.39
CA GLY A 36 29.27 -4.66 32.37
C GLY A 36 28.53 -3.48 33.04
N ASP A 37 28.38 -3.64 34.35
CA ASP A 37 28.49 -2.65 35.41
C ASP A 37 27.25 -1.79 35.82
N ASP A 38 27.01 -1.88 37.12
CA ASP A 38 25.93 -1.29 37.90
C ASP A 38 26.07 0.24 37.98
N VAL A 39 25.08 1.00 37.52
CA VAL A 39 24.70 2.31 38.08
C VAL A 39 23.30 2.74 37.61
N ASN A 40 22.36 2.71 38.56
CA ASN A 40 21.18 3.56 38.70
C ASN A 40 20.60 4.24 37.43
N SER A 41 19.53 3.69 36.84
CA SER A 41 18.77 4.34 35.76
C SER A 41 17.28 4.45 36.09
N VAL A 42 16.92 5.55 36.76
CA VAL A 42 15.57 6.12 36.71
C VAL A 42 15.60 7.14 35.58
N GLY A 43 14.98 6.81 34.44
CA GLY A 43 15.09 7.62 33.23
C GLY A 43 14.16 7.15 32.11
N GLN A 44 12.89 7.52 32.26
CA GLN A 44 11.84 7.73 31.24
C GLN A 44 12.22 7.43 29.77
N SER A 45 11.41 6.57 29.13
CA SER A 45 10.78 6.94 27.85
C SER A 45 9.55 6.09 27.54
N SER A 46 8.41 6.77 27.51
CA SER A 46 7.26 6.54 26.63
C SER A 46 6.86 5.07 26.40
N SER A 47 6.02 4.54 27.29
CA SER A 47 5.05 3.51 26.93
C SER A 47 4.24 4.05 25.76
N LEU A 48 4.60 3.65 24.54
CA LEU A 48 3.62 3.65 23.47
C LEU A 48 2.74 2.46 23.83
N ASP A 49 1.52 2.74 24.28
CA ASP A 49 0.59 1.71 24.76
C ASP A 49 0.38 0.70 23.64
N THR A 50 1.09 -0.42 23.75
CA THR A 50 1.04 -1.56 22.84
C THR A 50 0.46 -2.72 23.61
N VAL A 51 -0.24 -3.59 22.91
CA VAL A 51 -0.80 -4.82 23.45
C VAL A 51 -0.09 -6.00 22.81
N GLU A 52 0.19 -7.02 23.63
CA GLU A 52 0.76 -8.26 23.14
C GLU A 52 -0.35 -9.18 22.61
N VAL A 53 -0.22 -9.60 21.36
CA VAL A 53 -1.12 -10.57 20.72
C VAL A 53 -0.27 -11.69 20.13
N GLU A 54 -0.30 -12.88 20.74
CA GLU A 54 0.45 -14.06 20.26
C GLU A 54 1.95 -13.77 20.04
N GLY A 55 2.56 -12.97 20.92
CA GLY A 55 3.97 -12.58 20.85
C GLY A 55 4.27 -11.30 20.04
N TYR A 56 3.28 -10.76 19.32
CA TYR A 56 3.40 -9.51 18.57
C TYR A 56 3.03 -8.30 19.45
N GLN A 57 3.83 -7.24 19.39
CA GLN A 57 3.51 -5.97 20.04
C GLN A 57 2.82 -5.04 19.03
N VAL A 58 1.53 -4.76 19.23
CA VAL A 58 0.71 -4.01 18.27
C VAL A 58 -0.07 -2.90 18.96
N ARG A 59 -0.52 -1.91 18.19
CA ARG A 59 -1.45 -0.89 18.69
C ARG A 59 -2.79 -1.52 19.13
N PRO A 60 -3.39 -1.04 20.23
CA PRO A 60 -4.66 -1.55 20.75
C PRO A 60 -5.78 -1.53 19.72
N GLU A 61 -5.82 -0.54 18.84
CA GLU A 61 -6.86 -0.41 17.81
C GLU A 61 -6.83 -1.56 16.78
N LEU A 62 -5.66 -2.20 16.60
CA LEU A 62 -5.47 -3.30 15.65
C LEU A 62 -5.63 -4.68 16.28
N GLU A 63 -5.72 -4.79 17.61
CA GLU A 63 -5.73 -6.06 18.36
C GLU A 63 -6.74 -7.07 17.81
N SER A 64 -7.96 -6.62 17.51
CA SER A 64 -9.02 -7.46 16.95
C SER A 64 -8.74 -7.92 15.52
N ILE A 65 -8.15 -7.05 14.70
CA ILE A 65 -7.77 -7.35 13.31
C ILE A 65 -6.62 -8.36 13.30
N VAL A 66 -5.61 -8.16 14.14
CA VAL A 66 -4.45 -9.04 14.29
C VAL A 66 -4.89 -10.45 14.69
N ARG A 67 -5.74 -10.59 15.72
CA ARG A 67 -6.27 -11.91 16.11
C ARG A 67 -7.00 -12.61 14.97
N LYS A 68 -7.89 -11.90 14.28
CA LYS A 68 -8.63 -12.46 13.13
C LYS A 68 -7.69 -12.85 11.99
N PHE A 69 -6.65 -12.04 11.74
CA PHE A 69 -5.65 -12.29 10.72
C PHE A 69 -4.86 -13.57 11.04
N LEU A 70 -4.31 -13.68 12.25
CA LEU A 70 -3.54 -14.85 12.68
C LEU A 70 -4.40 -16.13 12.72
N VAL A 71 -5.67 -16.04 13.16
CA VAL A 71 -6.60 -17.18 13.11
C VAL A 71 -6.85 -17.67 11.68
N LYS A 72 -6.92 -16.74 10.71
CA LYS A 72 -7.24 -17.06 9.32
C LYS A 72 -6.03 -17.52 8.51
N HIS A 73 -4.88 -16.90 8.74
CA HIS A 73 -3.68 -17.06 7.91
C HIS A 73 -2.55 -17.81 8.62
N GLY A 74 -2.66 -18.03 9.93
CA GLY A 74 -1.56 -18.48 10.77
C GLY A 74 -0.52 -17.38 11.00
N ASP A 75 0.59 -17.77 11.63
CA ASP A 75 1.76 -16.91 11.74
C ASP A 75 2.55 -16.96 10.42
N ILE A 76 2.40 -15.91 9.61
CA ILE A 76 3.07 -15.79 8.31
C ILE A 76 4.59 -15.58 8.44
N PHE A 77 5.08 -15.22 9.63
CA PHE A 77 6.49 -14.98 9.88
C PHE A 77 7.20 -16.15 10.57
N GLN A 78 6.49 -17.24 10.90
CA GLN A 78 7.01 -18.39 11.64
C GLN A 78 8.27 -19.01 11.03
N ASN A 79 8.39 -18.99 9.69
CA ASN A 79 9.55 -19.55 8.95
C ASN A 79 10.58 -18.48 8.56
N CYS A 80 10.42 -17.22 8.99
CA CYS A 80 11.35 -16.16 8.69
C CYS A 80 12.56 -16.23 9.61
N MET A 81 13.73 -16.56 9.06
CA MET A 81 14.97 -16.73 9.84
C MET A 81 15.77 -15.44 10.05
N VAL A 82 15.37 -14.33 9.40
CA VAL A 82 16.25 -13.16 9.18
C VAL A 82 15.78 -11.86 9.82
N SER A 83 14.74 -11.90 10.66
CA SER A 83 14.18 -10.68 11.27
C SER A 83 13.78 -10.86 12.73
N THR A 84 13.76 -9.75 13.45
CA THR A 84 13.39 -9.70 14.86
C THR A 84 11.87 -9.69 15.03
N MET A 85 11.39 -10.10 16.20
CA MET A 85 9.96 -10.02 16.55
C MET A 85 9.41 -8.59 16.42
N ILE A 86 10.23 -7.59 16.74
CA ILE A 86 9.89 -6.16 16.57
C ILE A 86 9.61 -5.87 15.10
N PHE A 87 10.48 -6.32 14.18
CA PHE A 87 10.29 -6.12 12.75
C PHE A 87 9.05 -6.85 12.24
N HIS A 88 8.80 -8.08 12.69
CA HIS A 88 7.57 -8.80 12.32
C HIS A 88 6.32 -8.08 12.84
N SER A 89 6.35 -7.53 14.06
CA SER A 89 5.26 -6.74 14.62
C SER A 89 4.96 -5.50 13.77
N MET A 90 6.00 -4.75 13.38
CA MET A 90 5.86 -3.58 12.49
C MET A 90 5.25 -3.95 11.13
N LEU A 91 5.71 -5.06 10.53
CA LEU A 91 5.16 -5.52 9.27
C LEU A 91 3.69 -5.97 9.42
N LEU A 92 3.37 -6.67 10.51
CA LEU A 92 2.02 -7.12 10.82
C LEU A 92 1.06 -5.94 11.03
N GLU A 93 1.49 -4.90 11.73
CA GLU A 93 0.71 -3.68 11.87
C GLU A 93 0.43 -3.03 10.53
N MET A 94 1.44 -2.94 9.66
CA MET A 94 1.28 -2.35 8.33
C MET A 94 0.31 -3.15 7.44
N ILE A 95 0.32 -4.49 7.55
CA ILE A 95 -0.68 -5.35 6.90
C ILE A 95 -2.07 -5.08 7.46
N CYS A 96 -2.20 -4.99 8.78
CA CYS A 96 -3.48 -4.77 9.45
C CYS A 96 -4.04 -3.37 9.17
N ASP A 97 -3.18 -2.36 9.00
CA ASP A 97 -3.59 -1.02 8.55
C ASP A 97 -4.20 -1.07 7.15
N ILE A 98 -3.58 -1.81 6.20
CA ILE A 98 -4.16 -2.00 4.86
C ILE A 98 -5.52 -2.69 4.97
N ILE A 99 -5.63 -3.72 5.81
CA ILE A 99 -6.89 -4.44 6.02
C ILE A 99 -7.96 -3.51 6.62
N SER A 100 -7.61 -2.69 7.62
CA SER A 100 -8.52 -1.71 8.22
C SER A 100 -8.97 -0.68 7.19
N ASP A 101 -8.03 -0.11 6.43
CA ASP A 101 -8.34 0.85 5.36
C ASP A 101 -9.32 0.26 4.34
N LEU A 102 -9.20 -1.04 4.00
CA LEU A 102 -10.10 -1.74 3.09
C LEU A 102 -11.47 -2.08 3.70
N GLN A 103 -11.57 -2.20 5.03
CA GLN A 103 -12.82 -2.52 5.75
C GLN A 103 -13.63 -1.27 6.07
N ASP A 104 -12.95 -0.21 6.50
CA ASP A 104 -13.58 1.00 7.03
C ASP A 104 -13.98 1.99 5.94
N ASN A 105 -13.22 2.04 4.84
CA ASN A 105 -13.52 2.93 3.73
C ASN A 105 -14.40 2.24 2.70
N ASN A 106 -15.32 3.00 2.12
CA ASN A 106 -15.95 2.56 0.89
C ASN A 106 -14.86 2.43 -0.20
N LEU A 107 -14.79 1.33 -0.93
CA LEU A 107 -13.74 1.10 -1.93
C LEU A 107 -13.68 2.22 -3.00
N TYR A 108 -14.80 2.93 -3.20
CA TYR A 108 -14.86 4.11 -4.08
C TYR A 108 -14.02 5.30 -3.55
N GLU A 109 -13.91 5.45 -2.24
CA GLU A 109 -13.19 6.55 -1.55
C GLU A 109 -11.68 6.32 -1.51
N ILE A 110 -11.21 5.08 -1.62
CA ILE A 110 -9.79 4.76 -1.71
C ILE A 110 -9.27 5.28 -3.07
N THR A 111 -8.33 6.22 -3.04
CA THR A 111 -7.74 6.78 -4.25
C THR A 111 -6.86 5.76 -4.97
N GLU A 112 -6.68 5.92 -6.28
CA GLU A 112 -5.79 5.07 -7.05
C GLU A 112 -4.34 5.17 -6.54
N ASP A 113 -3.87 6.38 -6.17
CA ASP A 113 -2.54 6.58 -5.59
C ASP A 113 -2.35 5.84 -4.26
N LYS A 114 -3.36 5.87 -3.37
CA LYS A 114 -3.32 5.13 -2.10
C LYS A 114 -3.27 3.64 -2.38
N LEU A 115 -4.02 3.14 -3.36
CA LEU A 115 -4.01 1.73 -3.73
C LEU A 115 -2.68 1.29 -4.33
N HIS A 116 -2.05 2.10 -5.18
CA HIS A 116 -0.69 1.85 -5.68
C HIS A 116 0.33 1.81 -4.55
N SER A 117 0.20 2.71 -3.56
CA SER A 117 1.05 2.68 -2.35
C SER A 117 0.85 1.39 -1.56
N MET A 118 -0.38 0.97 -1.31
CA MET A 118 -0.67 -0.30 -0.63
C MET A 118 -0.10 -1.52 -1.39
N ILE A 119 -0.21 -1.53 -2.72
CA ILE A 119 0.36 -2.58 -3.58
C ILE A 119 1.88 -2.59 -3.49
N THR A 120 2.51 -1.42 -3.49
CA THR A 120 3.97 -1.27 -3.37
C THR A 120 4.45 -1.82 -2.04
N VAL A 121 3.80 -1.41 -0.95
CA VAL A 121 4.06 -1.92 0.39
C VAL A 121 3.94 -3.43 0.43
N ALA A 122 2.82 -3.98 -0.05
CA ALA A 122 2.62 -5.43 -0.06
C ALA A 122 3.76 -6.14 -0.81
N ASN A 123 4.11 -5.66 -2.02
CA ASN A 123 5.18 -6.25 -2.84
C ASN A 123 6.54 -6.24 -2.12
N ASP A 124 6.83 -5.17 -1.37
CA ASP A 124 8.10 -5.00 -0.67
C ASP A 124 8.22 -5.92 0.55
N MET A 125 7.09 -6.32 1.16
CA MET A 125 7.11 -7.13 2.38
C MET A 125 7.61 -8.55 2.16
N LYS A 126 7.73 -9.07 0.92
CA LYS A 126 8.18 -10.44 0.57
C LYS A 126 7.56 -11.58 1.40
N VAL A 127 6.47 -11.31 2.11
CA VAL A 127 5.75 -12.26 2.95
C VAL A 127 4.66 -12.90 2.09
N ASN A 128 4.38 -14.17 2.37
CA ASN A 128 3.39 -14.94 1.63
C ASN A 128 1.96 -14.53 2.01
N ILE A 129 1.56 -13.32 1.60
CA ILE A 129 0.19 -12.85 1.66
C ILE A 129 -0.29 -12.63 0.23
N GLU A 130 -0.15 -13.68 -0.60
CA GLU A 130 -0.62 -13.69 -1.98
C GLU A 130 -2.08 -13.23 -2.09
N CYS A 131 -2.90 -13.56 -1.09
CA CYS A 131 -4.31 -13.14 -1.06
C CYS A 131 -4.50 -11.62 -0.95
N LEU A 132 -3.65 -10.92 -0.19
CA LEU A 132 -3.75 -9.46 -0.04
C LEU A 132 -3.30 -8.77 -1.33
N HIS A 133 -2.19 -9.23 -1.91
CA HIS A 133 -1.69 -8.73 -3.19
C HIS A 133 -2.73 -8.89 -4.30
N LEU A 134 -3.29 -10.09 -4.43
CA LEU A 134 -4.34 -10.36 -5.42
C LEU A 134 -5.53 -9.44 -5.17
N LYS A 135 -5.95 -9.28 -3.90
CA LYS A 135 -7.11 -8.47 -3.59
C LYS A 135 -6.92 -7.00 -3.90
N LEU A 136 -5.75 -6.44 -3.61
CA LEU A 136 -5.43 -5.05 -3.95
C LEU A 136 -5.41 -4.82 -5.47
N LYS A 137 -4.87 -5.77 -6.25
CA LYS A 137 -4.89 -5.72 -7.72
C LYS A 137 -6.31 -5.80 -8.29
N GLU A 138 -7.14 -6.71 -7.79
CA GLU A 138 -8.55 -6.81 -8.19
C GLU A 138 -9.31 -5.49 -7.94
N ILE A 139 -9.08 -4.85 -6.79
CA ILE A 139 -9.71 -3.55 -6.48
C ILE A 139 -9.23 -2.47 -7.46
N LEU A 140 -7.94 -2.48 -7.82
CA LEU A 140 -7.38 -1.51 -8.76
C LEU A 140 -7.98 -1.67 -10.14
N GLU A 141 -8.03 -2.91 -10.64
CA GLU A 141 -8.63 -3.25 -11.94
C GLU A 141 -10.12 -2.89 -11.98
N ALA A 142 -10.87 -3.15 -10.90
CA ALA A 142 -12.27 -2.76 -10.81
C ALA A 142 -12.44 -1.23 -10.88
N LYS A 143 -11.60 -0.46 -10.18
CA LYS A 143 -11.64 1.01 -10.20
C LYS A 143 -11.33 1.56 -11.59
N GLN A 144 -10.29 1.04 -12.24
CA GLN A 144 -9.93 1.44 -13.60
C GLN A 144 -11.02 1.07 -14.62
N THR A 145 -11.66 -0.08 -14.47
CA THR A 145 -12.79 -0.50 -15.31
C THR A 145 -13.98 0.44 -15.15
N LEU A 146 -14.28 0.87 -13.92
CA LEU A 146 -15.36 1.82 -13.65
C LEU A 146 -15.09 3.20 -14.25
N ASP A 147 -13.86 3.71 -14.17
CA ASP A 147 -13.45 4.96 -14.82
C ASP A 147 -13.56 4.87 -16.36
N GLN A 148 -13.12 3.76 -16.95
CA GLN A 148 -13.27 3.49 -18.38
C GLN A 148 -14.75 3.43 -18.79
N TYR A 149 -15.60 2.78 -17.98
CA TYR A 149 -17.03 2.71 -18.22
C TYR A 149 -17.69 4.10 -18.17
N ALA A 150 -17.33 4.94 -17.20
CA ALA A 150 -17.84 6.31 -17.12
C ALA A 150 -17.48 7.14 -18.37
N LYS A 151 -16.22 7.06 -18.82
CA LYS A 151 -15.75 7.71 -20.07
C LYS A 151 -16.48 7.18 -21.30
N LEU A 152 -16.80 5.88 -21.33
CA LEU A 152 -17.54 5.27 -22.43
C LEU A 152 -18.99 5.76 -22.48
N GLU A 153 -19.68 5.82 -21.34
CA GLU A 153 -21.06 6.31 -21.27
C GLU A 153 -21.17 7.80 -21.66
N GLU A 154 -20.18 8.63 -21.30
CA GLU A 154 -20.12 10.02 -21.78
C GLU A 154 -20.01 10.11 -23.31
N LYS A 155 -19.09 9.34 -23.91
CA LYS A 155 -18.92 9.29 -25.38
C LYS A 155 -20.17 8.78 -26.08
N LYS A 156 -20.83 7.77 -25.53
CA LYS A 156 -22.11 7.23 -26.02
C LYS A 156 -23.21 8.29 -26.00
N HIS A 157 -23.31 9.07 -24.93
CA HIS A 157 -24.26 10.18 -24.82
C HIS A 157 -24.01 11.27 -25.86
N ILE A 158 -22.75 11.66 -26.06
CA ILE A 158 -22.35 12.64 -27.08
C ILE A 158 -22.71 12.12 -28.48
N SER A 159 -22.34 10.87 -28.79
CA SER A 159 -22.63 10.25 -30.08
C SER A 159 -24.14 10.22 -30.36
N LYS A 160 -24.94 9.84 -29.37
CA LYS A 160 -26.42 9.84 -29.47
C LYS A 160 -26.96 11.23 -29.82
N LYS A 161 -26.51 12.29 -29.14
CA LYS A 161 -26.91 13.68 -29.44
C LYS A 161 -26.54 14.11 -30.85
N ILE A 162 -25.37 13.72 -31.35
CA ILE A 162 -24.92 14.01 -32.72
C ILE A 162 -25.85 13.32 -33.72
N VAL A 163 -26.12 12.02 -33.55
CA VAL A 163 -27.02 11.25 -34.42
C VAL A 163 -28.42 11.86 -34.46
N GLU A 164 -28.98 12.21 -33.29
CA GLU A 164 -30.29 12.87 -33.20
C GLU A 164 -30.32 14.25 -33.88
N THR A 165 -29.22 15.00 -33.81
CA THR A 165 -29.11 16.32 -34.45
C THR A 165 -28.99 16.20 -35.97
N VAL A 166 -28.16 15.29 -36.46
CA VAL A 166 -28.03 15.01 -37.90
C VAL A 166 -29.35 14.52 -38.48
N LYS A 167 -30.06 13.62 -37.77
CA LYS A 167 -31.38 13.14 -38.18
C LYS A 167 -32.39 14.28 -38.33
N ARG A 168 -32.47 15.18 -37.34
CA ARG A 168 -33.36 16.36 -37.41
C ARG A 168 -33.04 17.29 -38.58
N LEU A 169 -31.75 17.50 -38.88
CA LEU A 169 -31.32 18.33 -40.01
C LEU A 169 -31.66 17.68 -41.37
N LEU A 170 -31.54 16.35 -41.48
CA LEU A 170 -31.93 15.62 -42.69
C LEU A 170 -33.45 15.68 -42.88
N ASP A 171 -34.22 15.42 -41.82
CA ASP A 171 -35.69 15.47 -41.85
C ASP A 171 -36.21 16.89 -42.19
N SER A 172 -35.51 17.95 -41.76
CA SER A 172 -35.88 19.33 -42.12
C SER A 172 -35.55 19.67 -43.57
N LYS A 173 -34.44 19.14 -44.11
CA LYS A 173 -34.03 19.36 -45.50
C LYS A 173 -34.91 18.62 -46.50
N MET A 174 -35.45 17.46 -46.14
CA MET A 174 -36.32 16.67 -47.02
C MET A 174 -37.76 17.22 -47.11
N LYS A 175 -38.14 18.13 -46.20
CA LYS A 175 -39.45 18.81 -46.18
C LYS A 175 -39.47 20.14 -46.93
N MET A 176 -38.32 20.57 -47.47
CA MET A 176 -38.15 21.79 -48.28
C MET A 176 -38.00 21.40 -49.75
#